data_AF-A0A0N4WQB3-F1
#
_entry.id   AF-A0A0N4WQB3-F1
#
_cell.length_a   1.000
_cell.length_b   1.000
_cell.length_c   1.000
_cell.angle_alpha   90.00
_cell.angle_beta   90.00
_cell.angle_gamma   90.00
#
_symmetry.space_group_name_H-M   'P 1'
#
loop_
_entity.id
_entity.type
_entity.pdbx_description
1 polymer ?
#
loop_
_entity_poly.entity_id
_entity_poly.type
_entity_poly.pdbx_seq_one_letter_code
_entity_poly.pdbx_strand_id
1 'polypeptide(L)'
;MKRDYPTIKEYADAQNELGSCMPEFRSAVSKAVKFGASAGVPFGIYVAYRHHGWKLKPLAGKSVAVWFATTLTFGAIGVMTGTYCCLRVNM
;
A
#
# COMPACT_ATOMS: atom_id res chain seq x y z
N MET A 1 -21.97 -17.81 -10.32
CA MET A 1 -21.49 -18.30 -11.64
C MET A 1 -20.26 -17.49 -11.96
N LYS A 2 -19.11 -18.14 -12.18
CA LYS A 2 -17.84 -17.48 -12.49
C LYS A 2 -17.98 -16.84 -13.87
N ARG A 3 -18.06 -15.51 -13.93
CA ARG A 3 -18.23 -14.78 -15.19
C ARG A 3 -16.84 -14.56 -15.80
N ASP A 4 -16.54 -15.24 -16.89
CA ASP A 4 -15.34 -14.93 -17.70
C ASP A 4 -15.62 -13.63 -18.46
N TYR A 5 -14.85 -12.58 -18.18
CA TYR A 5 -14.91 -11.30 -18.89
C TYR A 5 -13.78 -11.27 -19.93
N PRO A 6 -14.04 -11.65 -21.19
CA PRO A 6 -13.00 -11.84 -22.19
C PRO A 6 -12.34 -10.53 -22.64
N THR A 7 -12.93 -9.37 -22.34
CA THR A 7 -12.40 -8.07 -22.73
C THR A 7 -12.28 -7.09 -21.56
N ILE A 8 -11.26 -6.22 -21.62
CA ILE A 8 -11.03 -5.15 -20.61
C ILE A 8 -12.25 -4.22 -20.49
N LYS A 9 -12.99 -4.04 -21.60
CA LYS A 9 -14.19 -3.20 -21.65
C LYS A 9 -15.35 -3.81 -20.86
N GLU A 10 -15.67 -5.08 -21.07
CA GLU A 10 -16.72 -5.78 -20.30
C GLU A 10 -16.37 -5.89 -18.82
N TYR A 11 -15.08 -6.02 -18.52
CA TYR A 11 -14.58 -5.99 -17.15
C TYR A 11 -14.83 -4.63 -16.47
N ALA A 12 -14.51 -3.53 -17.17
CA ALA A 12 -14.73 -2.17 -16.67
C ALA A 12 -16.23 -1.83 -16.51
N ASP A 13 -17.07 -2.28 -17.44
CA ASP A 13 -18.52 -2.10 -17.37
C ASP A 13 -19.13 -2.89 -16.21
N ALA A 14 -18.69 -4.14 -15.98
CA ALA A 14 -19.10 -4.92 -14.81
C ALA A 14 -18.65 -4.27 -13.49
N GLN A 15 -17.42 -3.74 -13.42
CA GLN A 15 -16.97 -3.00 -12.23
C GLN A 15 -17.79 -1.72 -11.96
N ASN A 16 -18.29 -1.06 -13.00
CA ASN A 16 -19.20 0.08 -12.86
C ASN A 16 -20.60 -0.34 -12.37
N GLU A 17 -21.13 -1.47 -12.87
CA GLU A 17 -22.43 -2.01 -12.43
C GLU A 17 -22.42 -2.52 -10.98
N LEU A 18 -21.31 -3.09 -10.53
CA LEU A 18 -21.18 -3.72 -9.21
C LEU A 18 -21.08 -2.72 -8.03
N GLY A 19 -21.08 -1.42 -8.32
CA GLY A 19 -21.01 -0.38 -7.30
C GLY A 19 -19.58 -0.16 -6.83
N SER A 20 -19.20 1.11 -6.80
CA SER A 20 -17.85 1.59 -6.51
C SER A 20 -17.25 0.97 -5.24
N CYS A 21 -16.27 0.09 -5.41
CA CYS A 21 -15.43 -0.46 -4.33
C CYS A 21 -14.47 0.59 -3.73
N MET A 22 -14.63 1.87 -4.08
CA MET A 22 -13.84 2.99 -3.57
C MET A 22 -13.76 3.10 -2.03
N PRO A 23 -14.81 2.84 -1.22
CA PRO A 23 -14.67 2.93 0.24
C PRO A 23 -13.82 1.79 0.82
N GLU A 24 -13.94 0.56 0.31
CA GLU A 24 -13.14 -0.58 0.74
C GLU A 24 -11.68 -0.46 0.29
N PHE A 25 -11.47 -0.04 -0.96
CA PHE A 25 -10.15 0.30 -1.49
C PHE A 25 -9.49 1.38 -0.64
N ARG A 26 -10.21 2.48 -0.35
CA ARG A 26 -9.69 3.58 0.47
C ARG A 26 -9.37 3.12 1.90
N SER A 27 -10.18 2.22 2.47
CA SER A 27 -9.94 1.63 3.78
C SER A 27 -8.67 0.75 3.79
N ALA A 28 -8.51 -0.12 2.79
CA ALA A 28 -7.35 -1.00 2.65
C ALA A 28 -6.06 -0.20 2.44
N VAL A 29 -6.07 0.78 1.54
CA VAL A 29 -4.94 1.69 1.30
C VAL A 29 -4.63 2.51 2.55
N SER A 30 -5.65 3.06 3.23
CA SER A 30 -5.43 3.83 4.45
C SER A 30 -4.82 2.99 5.57
N LYS A 31 -5.29 1.75 5.77
CA LYS A 31 -4.72 0.82 6.75
C LYS A 31 -3.27 0.46 6.40
N ALA A 32 -3.00 0.14 5.15
CA ALA A 32 -1.66 -0.24 4.70
C ALA A 32 -0.67 0.93 4.81
N VAL A 33 -1.08 2.14 4.44
CA VAL A 33 -0.24 3.35 4.61
C VAL A 33 -0.02 3.68 6.08
N LYS A 34 -1.04 3.58 6.94
CA LYS A 34 -0.89 3.76 8.39
C LYS A 34 0.03 2.71 9.01
N PHE A 35 -0.04 1.47 8.54
CA PHE A 35 0.84 0.40 8.98
C PHE A 35 2.28 0.65 8.52
N GLY A 36 2.49 1.02 7.25
CA GLY A 36 3.80 1.38 6.71
C GLY A 36 4.42 2.57 7.44
N ALA A 37 3.62 3.59 7.74
CA ALA A 37 4.08 4.77 8.48
C ALA A 37 4.42 4.45 9.94
N SER A 38 3.66 3.59 10.62
CA SER A 38 3.94 3.22 12.02
C SER A 38 5.11 2.23 12.14
N ALA A 39 5.21 1.25 11.24
CA ALA A 39 6.30 0.28 11.21
C ALA A 39 7.61 0.88 10.66
N GLY A 40 7.52 1.88 9.77
CA GLY A 40 8.67 2.52 9.15
C GLY A 40 9.51 3.36 10.12
N VAL A 41 8.92 3.89 11.19
CA VAL A 41 9.63 4.72 12.18
C VAL A 41 10.69 3.89 12.96
N PRO A 42 10.34 2.78 13.64
CA PRO A 42 11.33 1.96 14.33
C PRO A 42 12.33 1.32 13.35
N PHE A 43 11.87 0.93 12.15
CA PHE A 43 12.74 0.34 11.13
C PHE A 43 13.75 1.35 10.57
N GLY A 44 13.32 2.59 10.30
CA GLY A 44 14.17 3.68 9.85
C GLY A 44 15.24 4.05 10.87
N ILE A 45 14.85 4.16 12.15
CA ILE A 45 15.78 4.43 13.26
C ILE A 45 16.80 3.30 13.41
N TYR A 46 16.36 2.04 13.35
CA TYR A 46 17.25 0.88 13.45
C TYR A 46 18.28 0.82 12.31
N VAL A 47 17.83 0.97 11.05
CA VAL A 47 18.72 0.94 9.88
C VAL A 47 19.71 2.11 9.93
N ALA A 48 19.24 3.31 10.30
CA ALA A 48 20.10 4.49 10.40
C ALA A 48 21.15 4.35 11.50
N TYR A 49 20.77 3.83 12.67
CA TYR A 49 21.68 3.53 13.77
C TYR A 49 22.73 2.48 13.38
N ARG A 50 22.33 1.42 12.69
CA ARG A 50 23.25 0.35 12.26
C ARG A 50 24.27 0.79 11.21
N HIS A 51 23.91 1.73 10.33
CA HIS A 51 24.82 2.21 9.28
C HIS A 51 25.68 3.41 9.66
N HIS A 52 25.23 4.28 10.57
CA HIS A 52 25.92 5.55 10.85
C HIS A 52 26.12 5.86 12.35
N GLY A 53 25.71 4.96 13.26
CA GLY A 53 25.80 5.18 14.70
C GLY A 53 24.96 6.37 15.16
N TRP A 54 25.44 7.15 16.14
CA TRP A 54 24.72 8.31 16.71
C TRP A 54 24.94 9.63 15.96
N LYS A 55 25.48 9.60 14.74
CA LYS A 55 25.67 10.82 13.96
C LYS A 55 24.30 11.39 13.55
N LEU A 56 23.87 12.46 14.22
CA LEU A 56 22.52 13.05 14.08
C LEU A 56 22.13 13.41 12.62
N LYS A 57 23.02 14.01 11.84
CA LYS A 57 22.77 14.37 10.43
C LYS A 57 22.44 13.15 9.54
N PRO A 58 23.32 12.14 9.42
CA PRO A 58 23.02 10.96 8.60
C PRO A 58 21.92 10.10 9.22
N LEU A 59 21.75 10.12 10.54
CA LEU A 59 20.70 9.38 11.23
C LEU A 59 19.31 9.90 10.87
N ALA A 60 19.08 11.21 10.94
CA ALA A 60 17.81 11.82 10.55
C ALA A 60 17.52 11.60 9.05
N GLY A 61 18.51 11.86 8.18
CA GLY A 61 18.34 11.72 6.73
C GLY A 61 18.01 10.28 6.29
N LYS A 62 18.74 9.28 6.81
CA LYS A 62 18.49 7.87 6.48
C LYS A 62 17.21 7.35 7.11
N SER A 63 16.89 7.75 8.34
CA SER A 63 15.64 7.34 9.00
C SER A 63 14.43 7.82 8.22
N VAL A 64 14.44 9.09 7.77
CA VAL A 64 13.35 9.65 6.95
C VAL A 64 13.25 8.96 5.59
N ALA A 65 14.39 8.70 4.93
CA ALA A 65 14.39 8.00 3.64
C ALA A 65 13.82 6.56 3.76
N VAL A 66 14.23 5.82 4.77
CA VAL A 66 13.73 4.45 5.03
C VAL A 66 12.27 4.47 5.45
N TRP A 67 11.86 5.44 6.25
CA TRP A 67 10.46 5.63 6.63
C TRP A 67 9.57 5.92 5.40
N PHE A 68 10.01 6.81 4.50
CA PHE A 68 9.31 7.08 3.26
C PHE A 68 9.23 5.85 2.35
N ALA A 69 10.36 5.14 2.19
CA ALA A 69 10.41 3.94 1.38
C ALA A 69 9.44 2.86 1.91
N THR A 70 9.48 2.57 3.21
CA THR A 70 8.57 1.60 3.84
C THR A 70 7.10 2.01 3.71
N THR A 71 6.78 3.28 3.94
CA THR A 71 5.42 3.79 3.76
C THR A 71 4.94 3.65 2.32
N LEU A 72 5.79 3.94 1.32
CA LEU A 72 5.46 3.76 -0.09
C LEU A 72 5.29 2.30 -0.47
N THR A 73 6.17 1.41 0.02
CA THR A 73 6.07 -0.03 -0.26
C THR A 73 4.77 -0.63 0.30
N PHE A 74 4.45 -0.33 1.56
CA PHE A 74 3.18 -0.77 2.14
C PHE A 74 1.97 -0.09 1.50
N GLY A 75 2.09 1.17 1.08
CA GLY A 75 1.07 1.84 0.27
C GLY A 75 0.82 1.12 -1.06
N ALA A 76 1.86 0.72 -1.78
CA ALA A 76 1.75 -0.05 -3.01
C ALA A 76 1.14 -1.43 -2.78
N ILE A 77 1.52 -2.12 -1.69
CA ILE A 77 0.87 -3.37 -1.27
C ILE A 77 -0.61 -3.14 -0.96
N GLY A 78 -0.95 -2.04 -0.29
CA GLY A 78 -2.33 -1.65 -0.01
C GLY A 78 -3.16 -1.40 -1.26
N VAL A 79 -2.56 -0.75 -2.27
CA VAL A 79 -3.19 -0.56 -3.59
C VAL A 79 -3.38 -1.91 -4.27
N MET A 80 -2.34 -2.73 -4.39
CA MET A 80 -2.45 -4.07 -5.00
C MET A 80 -3.49 -4.94 -4.30
N THR A 81 -3.51 -4.95 -2.96
CA THR A 81 -4.44 -5.75 -2.16
C THR A 81 -5.86 -5.21 -2.27
N GLY A 82 -6.04 -3.89 -2.19
CA GLY A 82 -7.34 -3.25 -2.33
C GLY A 82 -7.91 -3.48 -3.73
N THR A 83 -7.09 -3.31 -4.76
CA THR A 83 -7.46 -3.63 -6.14
C THR A 83 -7.80 -5.12 -6.24
N TYR A 84 -6.96 -6.05 -5.78
CA TYR A 84 -7.24 -7.48 -5.85
C TYR A 84 -8.55 -7.87 -5.13
N CYS A 85 -8.82 -7.35 -3.93
CA CYS A 85 -10.10 -7.59 -3.25
C CYS A 85 -11.28 -7.02 -4.05
N CYS A 86 -11.19 -5.80 -4.57
CA CYS A 86 -12.24 -5.23 -5.41
C CYS A 86 -12.48 -6.03 -6.71
N LEU A 87 -11.43 -6.59 -7.30
CA LEU A 87 -11.52 -7.42 -8.50
C LEU A 87 -12.07 -8.82 -8.18
N ARG A 88 -11.88 -9.33 -6.96
CA ARG A 88 -12.22 -10.71 -6.56
C ARG A 88 -13.58 -10.86 -5.88
N VAL A 89 -14.15 -9.79 -5.30
CA VAL A 89 -15.44 -9.85 -4.58
C VAL A 89 -16.64 -10.14 -5.51
N ASN A 90 -16.45 -10.12 -6.84
CA ASN A 90 -17.53 -10.38 -7.81
C ASN A 90 -17.19 -11.40 -8.92
N MET A 91 -16.35 -12.40 -8.65
CA MET A 91 -16.21 -13.59 -9.51
C MET A 91 -16.96 -14.80 -8.94
#